data_AF-A0AAU0KYV0-F1
#
_entry.id   AF-A0AAU0KYV0-F1
#
_cell.length_a   1.000
_cell.length_b   1.000
_cell.length_c   1.000
_cell.angle_alpha   90.00
_cell.angle_beta   90.00
_cell.angle_gamma   90.00
#
_symmetry.space_group_name_H-M   'P 1'
#
loop_
_entity.id
_entity.type
_entity.pdbx_description
1 polymer ?
#
loop_
_entity_poly.entity_id
_entity_poly.type
_entity_poly.pdbx_seq_one_letter_code
_entity_poly.pdbx_strand_id
1 'polypeptide(L)' 'MKMAAVNFNDQYLEVESWHQGSGLLNLDFERVILSLDVSNKVLGQSIIIALNAGKLFRPKMLKVFYSLQS' A
#
# COMPACT_ATOMS: atom_id res chain seq x y z
N MET A 1 -3.70 12.32 -1.12
CA MET A 1 -4.57 11.24 -0.63
C MET A 1 -3.70 10.04 -0.32
N LYS A 2 -3.80 9.47 0.88
CA LYS A 2 -3.14 8.20 1.24
C LYS A 2 -3.94 7.06 0.63
N MET A 3 -3.27 5.99 0.24
CA MET A 3 -3.89 4.85 -0.44
C MET A 3 -3.37 3.54 0.15
N ALA A 4 -4.29 2.61 0.35
CA ALA A 4 -4.04 1.23 0.70
C ALA A 4 -5.01 0.37 -0.11
N ALA A 5 -4.58 -0.83 -0.49
CA ALA A 5 -5.43 -1.81 -1.16
C ALA A 5 -5.70 -2.98 -0.21
N VAL A 6 -6.91 -3.53 -0.27
CA VAL A 6 -7.25 -4.79 0.38
C VAL A 6 -7.67 -5.73 -0.73
N ASN A 7 -6.86 -6.74 -1.00
CA ASN A 7 -7.15 -7.75 -2.01
C ASN A 7 -7.57 -9.05 -1.33
N PHE A 8 -8.41 -9.82 -2.00
CA PHE A 8 -8.97 -11.06 -1.50
C PHE A 8 -8.72 -12.17 -2.52
N ASN A 9 -8.34 -13.35 -2.04
CA ASN A 9 -8.43 -14.59 -2.81
C ASN A 9 -9.10 -15.69 -1.96
N ASP A 10 -9.17 -16.90 -2.48
CA ASP A 10 -9.87 -18.01 -1.82
C ASP A 10 -9.17 -18.54 -0.55
N GLN A 11 -7.99 -18.02 -0.20
CA GLN A 11 -7.16 -18.51 0.89
C GLN A 11 -6.91 -17.46 1.97
N TYR A 12 -6.74 -16.20 1.58
CA TYR A 12 -6.35 -15.11 2.47
C TYR A 12 -6.78 -13.76 1.91
N LEU A 13 -6.63 -12.74 2.75
CA LEU A 13 -6.72 -11.35 2.36
C LEU A 13 -5.39 -10.65 2.63
N GLU A 14 -5.00 -9.76 1.73
CA GLU A 14 -3.74 -9.03 1.78
C GLU A 14 -3.99 -7.52 1.83
N VAL A 15 -3.23 -6.84 2.69
CA VAL A 15 -3.26 -5.38 2.80
C VAL A 15 -1.95 -4.81 2.27
N GLU A 16 -2.05 -3.95 1.26
CA GLU A 16 -0.90 -3.31 0.59
C GLU A 16 -0.86 -1.80 0.86
N SER A 17 0.35 -1.23 0.89
CA SER A 17 0.58 0.21 1.00
C SER A 17 0.90 0.81 -0.37
N TRP A 18 0.37 2.00 -0.66
CA TRP A 18 0.67 2.75 -1.88
C TRP A 18 1.21 4.14 -1.54
N HIS A 19 2.13 4.61 -2.37
CA HIS A 19 2.71 5.93 -2.24
C HIS A 19 1.70 7.04 -2.57
N GLN A 20 1.69 8.07 -1.74
CA GLN A 20 0.78 9.20 -1.90
C GLN A 20 1.18 10.03 -3.13
N GLY A 21 0.20 10.28 -4.00
CA GLY A 21 0.33 11.21 -5.13
C GLY A 21 1.03 10.65 -6.37
N SER A 22 1.57 9.44 -6.30
CA SER A 22 2.20 8.75 -7.43
C SER A 22 1.35 7.61 -8.00
N GLY A 23 0.43 7.05 -7.21
CA GLY A 23 -0.29 5.83 -7.60
C GLY A 23 0.66 4.65 -7.80
N LEU A 24 1.83 4.66 -7.14
CA LEU A 24 2.82 3.59 -7.19
C LEU A 24 2.72 2.74 -5.92
N LEU A 25 2.86 1.43 -6.08
CA LEU A 25 2.93 0.48 -4.97
C LEU A 25 4.17 0.78 -4.11
N ASN A 26 4.03 0.70 -2.78
CA ASN A 26 5.13 0.87 -1.84
C ASN A 26 5.89 -0.45 -1.65
N LEU A 27 6.96 -0.65 -2.43
CA LEU A 27 7.75 -1.88 -2.38
C LEU A 27 8.57 -2.05 -1.08
N ASP A 28 8.75 -0.97 -0.31
CA ASP A 28 9.40 -1.02 1.02
C ASP A 28 8.46 -1.55 2.12
N PHE A 29 7.17 -1.73 1.82
CA PHE A 29 6.17 -2.20 2.78
C PHE A 29 5.88 -3.69 2.55
N GLU A 30 6.16 -4.50 3.56
CA GLU A 30 5.77 -5.90 3.56
C GLU A 30 4.24 -6.03 3.66
N ARG A 31 3.65 -6.77 2.72
CA ARG A 31 2.21 -7.00 2.69
C ARG A 31 1.75 -7.69 3.96
N VAL A 32 0.63 -7.24 4.52
CA VAL A 32 0.03 -7.92 5.67
C VAL A 32 -0.90 -9.01 5.15
N ILE A 33 -0.53 -10.27 5.37
CA ILE A 33 -1.36 -11.44 5.03
C ILE A 33 -2.21 -11.79 6.26
N LEU A 34 -3.51 -11.91 6.07
CA LEU A 34 -4.49 -12.17 7.12
C LEU A 34 -5.43 -13.31 6.70
N SER A 35 -5.96 -14.06 7.67
CA SER A 35 -6.96 -15.10 7.42
C SER A 35 -8.30 -14.50 6.97
N LEU A 36 -9.07 -15.24 6.16
CA LEU A 36 -10.39 -14.78 5.68
C LEU A 36 -11.41 -14.52 6.80
N ASP A 37 -11.24 -15.13 7.97
CA ASP A 37 -12.09 -14.93 9.16
C ASP A 37 -11.57 -13.83 10.11
N VAL A 38 -10.60 -13.02 9.66
CA VAL A 38 -10.01 -11.95 10.47
C VAL A 38 -11.07 -10.99 11.03
N SER A 39 -10.91 -10.61 12.30
CA SER A 39 -11.80 -9.62 12.91
C SER A 39 -11.68 -8.25 12.25
N ASN A 40 -12.80 -7.52 12.16
CA ASN A 40 -12.84 -6.15 11.63
C ASN A 40 -11.87 -5.20 12.35
N LYS A 41 -11.62 -5.43 13.65
CA LYS A 41 -10.66 -4.62 14.41
C LYS A 41 -9.23 -4.80 13.88
N VAL A 42 -8.81 -6.04 13.68
CA VAL A 42 -7.47 -6.35 13.17
C VAL A 42 -7.34 -5.86 11.73
N LEU A 43 -8.34 -6.11 10.88
CA LEU A 43 -8.34 -5.60 9.50
C LEU A 43 -8.22 -4.07 9.45
N GLY A 44 -9.02 -3.35 10.25
CA GLY A 44 -8.97 -1.90 10.33
C GLY A 44 -7.60 -1.37 10.78
N GLN A 45 -6.98 -2.02 11.76
CA GLN A 45 -5.62 -1.67 12.22
C GLN A 45 -4.58 -1.87 11.12
N SER A 46 -4.64 -2.99 10.41
CA SER A 46 -3.72 -3.29 9.29
C SER A 46 -3.84 -2.25 8.17
N ILE A 47 -5.06 -1.83 7.83
CA ILE A 47 -5.30 -0.77 6.84
C ILE A 47 -4.68 0.56 7.30
N ILE A 48 -4.87 0.95 8.57
CA ILE A 48 -4.28 2.19 9.11
C ILE A 48 -2.75 2.16 9.04
N ILE A 49 -2.14 1.02 9.36
CA ILE A 49 -0.68 0.83 9.25
C ILE A 49 -0.23 1.02 7.80
N ALA A 50 -0.88 0.36 6.83
CA ALA A 50 -0.54 0.47 5.41
C ALA A 50 -0.70 1.90 4.87
N LEU A 51 -1.77 2.60 5.27
CA LEU A 51 -2.00 4.00 4.91
C LEU A 51 -0.89 4.93 5.43
N ASN A 52 -0.33 4.64 6.61
CA ASN A 52 0.72 5.44 7.22
C ASN A 52 2.13 5.12 6.70
N ALA A 53 2.33 3.93 6.13
CA ALA A 53 3.60 3.57 5.49
C ALA A 53 3.83 4.27 4.14
N GLY A 54 2.76 4.68 3.45
CA GLY A 54 2.83 5.33 2.15
C GLY A 54 3.52 6.69 2.19
N LYS A 55 4.72 6.77 1.60
CA LYS A 55 5.49 8.03 1.46
C LYS A 55 4.84 8.98 0.43
N LEU A 56 4.98 10.29 0.64
CA LEU A 56 4.56 11.33 -0.31
C LEU A 56 5.62 11.49 -1.41
N PHE A 57 5.24 11.21 -2.66
CA PHE A 57 6.06 11.55 -3.82
C PHE A 57 5.63 12.90 -4.40
N ARG A 58 6.51 13.90 -4.27
CA ARG A 58 6.28 15.22 -4.87
C ARG A 58 6.61 15.17 -6.37
N PRO A 59 5.93 15.96 -7.22
CA PRO A 59 6.11 15.94 -8.68
C PRO A 59 7.56 16.09 -9.17
N LYS A 60 8.42 16.80 -8.42
CA LYS A 60 9.85 16.92 -8.75
C LYS A 60 10.62 15.59 -8.70
N MET A 61 10.22 14.63 -7.86
CA MET A 61 10.83 13.29 -7.80
C MET A 61 10.31 12.34 -8.87
N LEU A 62 9.08 12.54 -9.36
CA LEU A 62 8.50 11.68 -10.40
C LEU A 62 9.22 11.83 -11.74
N LYS A 63 9.64 13.06 -12.12
CA LYS A 63 10.44 13.28 -13.34
C LYS A 63 11.74 12.47 -13.35
N VAL A 64 12.39 12.31 -12.20
CA VAL A 64 13.66 11.57 -12.08
C VAL A 64 13.44 10.07 -12.25
N PHE A 65 12.35 9.52 -11.70
CA PHE A 65 12.02 8.10 -11.88
C PHE A 65 11.71 7.74 -13.34
N TYR A 66 10.94 8.57 -14.05
CA TYR A 66 10.65 8.31 -15.46
C TYR A 66 11.88 8.47 -16.37
N SER A 67 12.80 9.39 -16.07
CA SER A 67 14.02 9.58 -16.87
C SER A 67 15.08 8.49 -16.68
N LEU A 68 14.98 7.68 -15.63
CA LEU A 68 15.91 6.59 -15.34
C LEU A 68 15.44 5.23 -15.89
N GLN A 69 14.19 5.15 -16.39
CA GLN A 69 13.62 3.96 -17.03
C GLN A 69 13.52 4.08 -18.56
N SER A 70 13.93 5.22 -19.13
CA SER A 70 14.05 5.47 -20.57
C SER A 70 15.50 5.43 -21.01
#